data_AF-A0A395R4T2-F1
#
_entry.id   AF-A0A395R4T2-F1
#
_cell.length_a   1.000
_cell.length_b   1.000
_cell.length_c   1.000
_cell.angle_alpha   90.00
_cell.angle_beta   90.00
_cell.angle_gamma   90.00
#
_symmetry.space_group_name_H-M   'P 1'
#
loop_
_entity.id
_entity.type
_entity.pdbx_description
1 polymer ?
#
loop_
_entity_poly.entity_id
_entity_poly.type
_entity_poly.pdbx_seq_one_letter_code
_entity_poly.pdbx_strand_id
1 'polypeptide(L)'
;MTPQIPEVKEMLEAGRRYLAGSCSIQELNGYASQLATVVRFFEAHPKIKETADEWATMIYRRWNEWNDVKEPLSAEDFRTWLKDQLLN
;
A
#
# COMPACT_ATOMS: atom_id res chain seq x y z
N MET A 1 19.66 17.40 0.80
CA MET A 1 19.33 16.09 0.19
C MET A 1 18.00 15.66 0.76
N THR A 2 17.00 15.41 -0.07
CA THR A 2 15.75 14.80 0.39
C THR A 2 16.07 13.36 0.79
N PRO A 3 15.78 12.93 2.04
CA PRO A 3 16.02 11.55 2.42
C PRO A 3 15.25 10.62 1.47
N GLN A 4 15.95 9.65 0.89
CA GLN A 4 15.29 8.61 0.12
C GLN A 4 14.65 7.62 1.09
N ILE A 5 13.37 7.34 0.88
CA ILE A 5 12.60 6.37 1.66
C ILE A 5 12.50 5.11 0.78
N PRO A 6 13.44 4.14 0.91
CA PRO A 6 13.47 2.96 0.03
C PRO A 6 12.18 2.15 0.09
N GLU A 7 11.47 2.20 1.22
CA GLU A 7 10.18 1.54 1.45
C GLU A 7 9.12 1.97 0.43
N VAL A 8 9.22 3.18 -0.14
CA VAL A 8 8.33 3.60 -1.23
C VAL A 8 8.52 2.69 -2.44
N LYS A 9 9.77 2.45 -2.85
CA LYS A 9 10.08 1.59 -3.99
C LYS A 9 9.67 0.15 -3.71
N GLU A 10 9.96 -0.35 -2.52
CA GLU A 10 9.63 -1.72 -2.11
C GLU A 10 8.11 -1.96 -2.11
N MET A 11 7.33 -1.01 -1.59
CA MET A 11 5.86 -1.05 -1.63
C MET A 11 5.33 -1.07 -3.07
N LEU A 12 5.87 -0.23 -3.97
CA LEU A 12 5.47 -0.21 -5.38
C LEU A 12 5.84 -1.52 -6.10
N GLU A 13 7.00 -2.11 -5.79
CA GLU A 13 7.41 -3.42 -6.32
C GLU A 13 6.50 -4.54 -5.81
N ALA A 14 6.14 -4.53 -4.54
CA ALA A 14 5.16 -5.47 -3.97
C ALA A 14 3.80 -5.34 -4.66
N GLY A 15 3.34 -4.11 -4.94
CA GLY A 15 2.12 -3.85 -5.70
C GLY A 15 2.16 -4.47 -7.10
N ARG A 16 3.27 -4.29 -7.82
CA ARG A 16 3.49 -4.93 -9.14
C ARG A 16 3.46 -6.46 -9.03
N ARG A 17 4.14 -7.03 -8.05
CA ARG A 17 4.15 -8.49 -7.82
C ARG A 17 2.78 -9.03 -7.44
N TYR A 18 1.97 -8.26 -6.70
CA TYR A 18 0.60 -8.64 -6.34
C TYR A 18 -0.29 -8.67 -7.59
N LEU A 19 -0.21 -7.65 -8.46
CA LEU A 19 -0.94 -7.64 -9.72
C LEU A 19 -0.58 -8.82 -10.64
N ALA A 20 0.69 -9.25 -10.60
CA ALA A 20 1.22 -10.41 -11.31
C ALA A 20 0.90 -11.76 -10.65
N GLY A 21 0.30 -11.77 -9.45
CA GLY A 21 -0.07 -13.00 -8.72
C GLY A 21 1.09 -13.67 -7.97
N SER A 22 2.24 -13.00 -7.84
CA SER A 22 3.46 -13.52 -7.18
C SER A 22 3.69 -12.99 -5.77
N CYS A 23 2.80 -12.14 -5.26
CA CYS A 23 2.82 -11.56 -3.92
C CYS A 23 1.40 -11.69 -3.33
N SER A 24 1.32 -12.12 -2.08
CA SER A 24 0.05 -12.24 -1.36
C SER A 24 -0.42 -10.87 -0.85
N ILE A 25 -1.68 -10.76 -0.42
CA ILE A 25 -2.15 -9.51 0.17
C ILE A 25 -1.48 -9.23 1.52
N GLN A 26 -1.10 -10.26 2.27
CA GLN A 26 -0.36 -10.15 3.52
C GLN A 26 1.03 -9.58 3.30
N GLU A 27 1.72 -10.07 2.26
CA GLU A 27 3.04 -9.56 1.89
C GLU A 27 2.96 -8.10 1.45
N LEU A 28 2.00 -7.77 0.58
CA LEU A 28 1.74 -6.39 0.18
C LEU A 28 1.43 -5.48 1.39
N ASN A 29 0.60 -5.96 2.33
CA ASN A 29 0.30 -5.25 3.57
C ASN A 29 1.54 -5.01 4.42
N GLY A 30 2.47 -5.97 4.47
CA GLY A 30 3.74 -5.83 5.18
C GLY A 30 4.55 -4.63 4.68
N TYR A 31 4.75 -4.51 3.37
CA TYR A 31 5.48 -3.38 2.78
C TYR A 31 4.76 -2.04 2.99
N ALA A 32 3.44 -2.00 2.82
CA ALA A 32 2.66 -0.77 3.05
C ALA A 32 2.71 -0.33 4.52
N SER A 33 2.61 -1.29 5.46
CA SER A 33 2.71 -1.03 6.90
C SER A 33 4.11 -0.56 7.31
N GLN A 34 5.15 -1.11 6.67
CA GLN A 34 6.52 -0.67 6.87
C GLN A 34 6.71 0.78 6.43
N LEU A 35 6.25 1.14 5.22
CA LEU A 35 6.29 2.53 4.75
C LEU A 35 5.52 3.46 5.70
N ALA A 36 4.28 3.10 6.06
CA ALA A 36 3.45 3.88 6.98
C ALA A 36 4.10 4.07 8.35
N THR A 37 4.90 3.10 8.80
CA THR A 37 5.70 3.20 10.03
C THR A 37 6.85 4.18 9.84
N VAL A 38 7.65 4.01 8.78
CA VAL A 38 8.84 4.84 8.50
C VAL A 38 8.46 6.31 8.35
N VAL A 39 7.40 6.64 7.60
CA VAL A 39 6.97 8.04 7.40
C VAL A 39 6.45 8.73 8.67
N ARG A 40 6.20 7.99 9.77
CA ARG A 40 5.84 8.57 11.08
C ARG A 40 7.07 9.03 11.87
N PHE A 41 8.21 8.37 11.66
CA PHE A 41 9.45 8.62 12.42
C PHE A 41 10.46 9.48 11.65
N PHE A 42 10.30 9.59 10.34
CA PHE A 42 11.12 10.45 9.49
C PHE A 42 10.33 11.69 9.06
N GLU A 43 11.01 12.83 8.88
CA GLU A 43 10.46 14.03 8.24
C GLU A 43 10.26 13.77 6.73
N ALA A 44 9.33 12.89 6.41
CA ALA A 44 8.93 12.57 5.05
C ALA A 44 8.11 13.73 4.47
N HIS A 45 8.19 13.91 3.15
CA HIS A 45 7.33 14.86 2.46
C HIS A 45 5.85 14.49 2.70
N PRO A 46 4.94 15.46 2.94
CA PRO A 46 3.52 15.19 3.25
C PRO A 46 2.85 14.25 2.26
N LYS A 47 3.21 14.36 0.97
CA LYS A 47 2.68 13.49 -0.08
C LYS A 47 3.01 12.01 0.11
N ILE A 48 4.19 11.68 0.63
CA ILE A 48 4.58 10.28 0.88
C ILE A 48 3.74 9.72 2.02
N LYS A 49 3.48 10.53 3.05
CA LYS A 49 2.60 10.14 4.16
C LYS A 49 1.17 9.88 3.68
N GLU A 50 0.61 10.78 2.87
CA GLU A 50 -0.71 10.58 2.25
C GLU A 50 -0.77 9.27 1.46
N THR A 51 0.23 9.00 0.61
CA THR A 51 0.30 7.76 -0.16
C THR A 51 0.38 6.53 0.74
N ALA A 52 1.18 6.57 1.82
CA ALA A 52 1.30 5.46 2.74
C ALA A 52 -0.03 5.15 3.47
N ASP A 53 -0.71 6.19 3.95
CA ASP A 53 -2.00 6.07 4.63
C ASP A 53 -3.10 5.57 3.67
N GLU A 54 -3.12 6.06 2.42
CA GLU A 54 -4.06 5.60 1.39
C GLU A 54 -3.85 4.12 1.06
N TRP A 55 -2.59 3.69 0.85
CA TRP A 55 -2.28 2.30 0.55
C TRP A 55 -2.67 1.36 1.69
N ALA A 56 -2.33 1.70 2.93
CA ALA A 56 -2.73 0.92 4.10
C ALA A 56 -4.26 0.80 4.21
N THR A 57 -4.98 1.90 3.98
CA THR A 57 -6.45 1.91 4.02
C THR A 57 -7.06 1.02 2.94
N MET A 58 -6.58 1.12 1.70
CA MET A 58 -7.13 0.36 0.58
C MET A 58 -6.82 -1.14 0.70
N ILE A 59 -5.63 -1.49 1.16
CA ILE A 59 -5.26 -2.87 1.49
C ILE A 59 -6.15 -3.40 2.62
N TYR A 60 -6.36 -2.63 3.69
CA TYR A 60 -7.23 -3.05 4.80
C TYR A 60 -8.66 -3.31 4.33
N ARG A 61 -9.24 -2.41 3.52
CA ARG A 61 -10.58 -2.60 2.97
C ARG A 61 -10.69 -3.85 2.10
N ARG A 62 -9.63 -4.20 1.36
CA ARG A 62 -9.61 -5.40 0.52
C ARG A 62 -9.35 -6.68 1.32
N TRP A 63 -8.35 -6.66 2.20
CA TRP A 63 -7.95 -7.83 2.97
C TRP A 63 -9.01 -8.16 4.03
N ASN A 64 -9.54 -7.11 4.68
CA ASN A 64 -10.58 -7.18 5.70
C ASN A 64 -10.32 -8.32 6.69
N GLU A 65 -9.09 -8.40 7.18
CA GLU A 65 -8.59 -9.55 7.96
C GLU A 65 -9.51 -9.89 9.14
N TRP A 66 -10.07 -8.86 9.78
CA TRP A 66 -10.93 -8.97 10.96
C TRP A 66 -12.42 -9.00 10.64
N ASN A 67 -12.79 -8.97 9.36
CA ASN A 67 -14.17 -8.95 8.87
C ASN A 67 -15.04 -7.83 9.50
N ASP A 68 -14.42 -6.69 9.80
CA ASP A 68 -15.01 -5.54 10.48
C ASP A 68 -15.41 -4.41 9.51
N VAL A 69 -14.86 -4.42 8.30
CA VAL A 69 -15.28 -3.50 7.22
C VAL A 69 -16.63 -3.97 6.67
N LYS A 70 -17.67 -3.16 6.89
CA LYS A 70 -19.06 -3.45 6.46
C LYS A 70 -19.21 -3.63 4.94
N GLU A 71 -18.47 -2.83 4.17
CA GLU A 71 -18.46 -2.85 2.71
C GLU A 71 -17.00 -3.03 2.23
N PRO A 72 -16.48 -4.26 2.30
CA PRO A 72 -15.10 -4.53 1.93
C PRO A 72 -14.90 -4.31 0.43
N LEU A 73 -13.69 -3.90 0.07
CA LEU A 73 -13.34 -3.64 -1.32
C LEU A 73 -13.20 -4.98 -2.06
N SER A 74 -13.86 -5.09 -3.22
CA SER A 74 -13.76 -6.31 -4.03
C SER A 74 -12.33 -6.50 -4.55
N ALA A 75 -11.99 -7.73 -4.93
CA ALA A 75 -10.69 -8.02 -5.53
C ALA A 75 -10.47 -7.27 -6.85
N GLU A 76 -11.53 -7.08 -7.63
CA GLU A 76 -11.47 -6.37 -8.90
C GLU A 76 -11.25 -4.87 -8.68
N ASP A 77 -12.03 -4.24 -7.82
CA ASP A 77 -11.91 -2.80 -7.53
C ASP A 77 -10.54 -2.47 -6.93
N PHE A 78 -10.03 -3.33 -6.04
CA PHE A 78 -8.69 -3.17 -5.49
C PHE A 78 -7.61 -3.27 -6.57
N ARG A 79 -7.73 -4.23 -7.51
CA ARG A 79 -6.76 -4.36 -8.61
C ARG A 79 -6.83 -3.18 -9.57
N THR A 80 -8.01 -2.61 -9.80
CA THR A 80 -8.18 -1.39 -10.61
C THR A 80 -7.49 -0.21 -9.94
N TRP A 81 -7.81 0.07 -8.67
CA TRP A 81 -7.15 1.12 -7.90
C TRP A 81 -5.63 0.93 -7.87
N LEU A 82 -5.13 -0.28 -7.62
CA LEU A 82 -3.70 -0.55 -7.54
C LEU A 82 -2.99 -0.33 -8.87
N LYS A 83 -3.64 -0.59 -10.01
CA LYS A 83 -3.09 -0.26 -11.34
C LYS A 83 -2.97 1.25 -11.51
N ASP A 84 -3.99 2.01 -11.11
CA ASP A 84 -3.98 3.48 -11.22
C ASP A 84 -2.86 4.09 -10.38
N GLN A 85 -2.58 3.55 -9.19
CA GLN A 85 -1.46 4.00 -8.34
C GLN A 85 -0.08 3.73 -8.95
N LEU A 86 0.06 2.72 -9.81
CA LEU A 86 1.34 2.32 -10.40
C LEU A 86 1.61 2.97 -11.78
N LEU A 87 0.60 3.62 -12.35
CA LEU A 87 0.68 4.33 -13.64
C LEU A 87 0.86 5.85 -13.46
N ASN A 88 0.58 6.38 -12.28
CA ASN A 88 0.81 7.78 -11.90
C ASN A 88 2.19 7.96 -11.23
#